data_AF-A0A8T6SMQ5-F1
#
_entry.id   AF-A0A8T6SMQ5-F1
#
_cell.length_a   1.000
_cell.length_b   1.000
_cell.length_c   1.000
_cell.angle_alpha   90.00
_cell.angle_beta   90.00
_cell.angle_gamma   90.00
#
_symmetry.space_group_name_H-M   'P 1'
#
loop_
_entity.id
_entity.type
_entity.pdbx_description
1 polymer ?
#
loop_
_entity_poly.entity_id
_entity_poly.type
_entity_poly.pdbx_seq_one_letter_code
_entity_poly.pdbx_strand_id
1 'polypeptide(L)' 'RGEFVTELNVERFELRKDGSIAFNHPQGTHDDVWWAVALALYATVEMVEEAELVRAY' A
#
# COMPACT_ATOMS: atom_id res chain seq x y z
N ARG A 1 -3.13 -22.45 -3.13
CA ARG A 1 -2.69 -21.18 -2.51
C ARG A 1 -3.53 -20.06 -3.10
N GLY A 2 -4.59 -19.63 -2.41
CA GLY A 2 -5.50 -18.55 -2.84
C GLY A 2 -5.58 -17.40 -1.84
N GLU A 3 -4.93 -17.50 -0.69
CA GLU A 3 -4.95 -16.53 0.41
C GLU A 3 -4.51 -15.14 -0.05
N PHE A 4 -3.40 -15.02 -0.79
CA PHE A 4 -2.95 -13.73 -1.32
C PHE A 4 -4.03 -12.99 -2.14
N VAL A 5 -4.71 -13.69 -3.06
CA VAL A 5 -5.75 -13.09 -3.91
C VAL A 5 -6.98 -12.72 -3.06
N THR A 6 -7.30 -13.52 -2.05
CA THR A 6 -8.41 -13.22 -1.12
C THR A 6 -8.11 -11.96 -0.31
N GLU A 7 -6.94 -11.87 0.32
CA GLU A 7 -6.54 -10.74 1.15
C GLU A 7 -6.42 -9.45 0.31
N LEU A 8 -5.82 -9.54 -0.87
CA LEU A 8 -5.69 -8.42 -1.81
C LEU A 8 -7.06 -7.82 -2.20
N ASN A 9 -8.08 -8.66 -2.39
CA ASN A 9 -9.42 -8.19 -2.75
C ASN A 9 -10.21 -7.63 -1.56
N VAL A 10 -9.79 -7.94 -0.34
CA VAL A 10 -10.44 -7.47 0.90
C VAL A 10 -9.86 -6.13 1.35
N GLU A 11 -8.56 -5.92 1.14
CA GLU A 11 -7.85 -4.70 1.51
C GLU A 11 -8.45 -3.45 0.85
N ARG A 12 -8.57 -2.35 1.60
CA ARG A 12 -9.20 -1.11 1.12
C ARG A 12 -8.26 0.06 1.25
N PHE A 13 -8.28 0.95 0.27
CA PHE A 13 -7.62 2.25 0.39
C PHE A 13 -8.65 3.35 0.67
N GLU A 14 -8.28 4.30 1.50
CA GLU A 14 -9.08 5.46 1.86
C GLU A 14 -8.27 6.74 1.61
N LEU A 15 -8.92 7.76 1.04
CA LEU A 15 -8.32 9.08 0.89
C LEU A 15 -8.62 9.91 2.14
N ARG A 16 -7.58 10.35 2.84
CA ARG A 16 -7.70 11.21 4.00
C ARG A 16 -7.87 12.67 3.58
N LYS A 17 -8.35 13.50 4.52
CA LYS A 17 -8.62 14.93 4.31
C LYS A 17 -7.38 15.75 3.95
N ASP A 18 -6.20 15.28 4.35
CA ASP A 18 -4.90 15.87 4.02
C ASP A 18 -4.38 15.43 2.64
N GLY A 19 -5.14 14.60 1.91
CA GLY A 19 -4.77 14.04 0.62
C GLY A 19 -3.89 12.79 0.71
N SER A 20 -3.54 12.33 1.92
CA SER A 20 -2.78 11.08 2.09
C SER A 20 -3.67 9.85 1.86
N ILE A 21 -3.05 8.76 1.40
CA ILE A 21 -3.69 7.46 1.25
C ILE A 21 -3.49 6.66 2.54
N ALA A 22 -4.56 6.01 3.00
CA ALA A 22 -4.54 5.07 4.11
C ALA A 22 -5.00 3.70 3.62
N PHE A 23 -4.42 2.63 4.16
CA PHE A 23 -4.96 1.28 4.00
C PHE A 23 -5.80 0.92 5.22
N ASN A 24 -6.89 0.18 4.99
CA ASN A 24 -7.84 -0.23 5.99
C ASN A 24 -8.30 -1.66 5.73
N HIS A 25 -8.00 -2.53 6.70
CA HIS A 25 -8.38 -3.92 6.68
C HIS A 25 -9.64 -4.18 7.54
N PRO A 26 -10.69 -4.84 7.03
CA PRO A 26 -11.87 -5.18 7.81
C PRO A 26 -11.55 -6.03 9.05
N GLN A 27 -12.30 -5.80 10.13
CA GLN A 27 -12.11 -6.58 11.36
C GLN A 27 -12.50 -8.05 11.14
N GLY A 28 -11.65 -8.97 11.61
CA GLY A 28 -11.90 -10.41 11.55
C GLY A 28 -11.42 -11.10 10.27
N THR A 29 -10.71 -10.39 9.39
CA THR A 29 -10.00 -10.97 8.24
C THR A 29 -8.48 -10.94 8.44
N HIS A 30 -7.75 -11.70 7.63
CA HIS A 30 -6.28 -11.79 7.65
C HIS A 30 -5.66 -10.88 6.58
N ASP A 31 -4.51 -10.30 6.86
CA ASP A 31 -3.75 -9.39 5.98
C ASP A 31 -2.24 -9.69 5.95
N ASP A 32 -1.81 -10.74 6.63
CA ASP A 32 -0.40 -11.06 6.84
C ASP A 32 0.30 -11.49 5.55
N VAL A 33 -0.37 -12.23 4.67
CA VAL A 33 0.19 -12.62 3.36
C VAL A 33 0.26 -11.40 2.45
N TRP A 34 -0.77 -10.55 2.45
CA TRP A 34 -0.79 -9.33 1.66
C TRP A 34 0.33 -8.36 2.07
N TRP A 35 0.47 -8.07 3.38
CA TRP A 35 1.51 -7.17 3.87
C TRP A 35 2.92 -7.74 3.70
N ALA A 36 3.11 -9.06 3.85
CA ALA A 36 4.40 -9.68 3.58
C ALA A 36 4.85 -9.47 2.13
N VAL A 37 3.92 -9.58 1.17
CA VAL A 37 4.18 -9.31 -0.25
C VAL A 37 4.44 -7.83 -0.50
N ALA A 38 3.65 -6.93 0.11
CA ALA A 38 3.85 -5.49 -0.03
C ALA A 38 5.25 -5.06 0.45
N LEU A 39 5.69 -5.57 1.61
CA LEU A 39 7.02 -5.32 2.15
C LEU A 39 8.13 -5.91 1.28
N ALA A 40 7.94 -7.12 0.74
CA ALA A 40 8.90 -7.72 -0.16
C ALA A 40 9.09 -6.88 -1.42
N LEU A 41 7.99 -6.41 -2.04
CA LEU A 41 8.04 -5.51 -3.19
C LEU A 41 8.72 -4.20 -2.84
N TYR A 42 8.36 -3.58 -1.71
CA TYR A 42 8.99 -2.34 -1.25
C TYR A 42 10.51 -2.49 -1.10
N ALA A 43 10.97 -3.61 -0.55
CA ALA A 43 12.40 -3.91 -0.41
C ALA A 43 13.12 -4.15 -1.75
N THR A 44 12.39 -4.40 -2.85
CA THR A 44 13.00 -4.58 -4.18
C THR A 44 13.12 -3.28 -4.99
N VAL A 45 12.52 -2.19 -4.52
CA VAL A 45 12.55 -0.90 -5.20
C VAL A 45 13.76 -0.10 -4.72
N GLU A 46 14.53 0.42 -5.68
CA GLU A 46 15.55 1.42 -5.38
C GLU A 46 14.85 2.73 -5.00
N MET A 47 14.96 3.11 -3.72
CA MET A 47 14.33 4.31 -3.19
C MET A 47 15.10 5.54 -3.67
N VAL A 48 14.60 6.17 -4.73
CA VAL A 48 15.09 7.46 -5.22
C VAL A 48 14.49 8.59 -4.37
N GLU A 49 15.25 9.65 -4.10
CA GLU A 49 14.71 10.83 -3.40
C GLU A 49 13.48 11.37 -4.14
N GLU A 50 12.47 11.76 -3.37
CA GLU A 50 11.23 12.32 -3.91
C GLU A 50 11.56 13.57 -4.74
N ALA A 51 11.15 13.57 -6.01
CA ALA A 51 11.43 14.67 -6.91
C ALA A 51 10.76 15.95 -6.39
N GLU A 52 11.57 16.95 -6.01
CA GLU A 52 11.03 18.26 -5.67
C GLU A 52 10.27 18.80 -6.87
N LEU A 53 8.99 19.13 -6.67
CA LEU A 53 8.17 19.82 -7.66
C LEU A 53 8.75 21.22 -7.87
N VAL A 54 9.70 21.34 -8.80
CA VAL A 54 10.19 22.65 -9.23
C VAL A 54 9.05 23.30 -10.01
N ARG A 55 8.40 24.30 -9.42
CA ARG A 55 7.43 25.16 -10.12
C ARG A 55 8.13 25.75 -11.35
N ALA A 56 7.77 25.27 -12.54
CA ALA A 56 8.08 25.97 -13.78
C ALA A 56 7.27 27.27 -13.78
N TYR A 57 7.99 28.39 -13.75
CA TYR A 57 7.43 29.74 -13.93
C TYR A 57 6.97 29.95 -15.37
#